data_AF-A0A2N5AA29-F1
#
_entry.id   AF-A0A2N5AA29-F1
#
_cell.length_a   1.000
_cell.length_b   1.000
_cell.length_c   1.000
_cell.angle_alpha   90.00
_cell.angle_beta   90.00
_cell.angle_gamma   90.00
#
_symmetry.space_group_name_H-M   'P 1'
#
loop_
_entity.id
_entity.type
_entity.pdbx_description
1 polymer ?
#
loop_
_entity_poly.entity_id
_entity_poly.type
_entity_poly.pdbx_seq_one_letter_code
_entity_poly.pdbx_strand_id
1 'polypeptide(L)'
;MTDLVVAKFGGTSVADFDAMNRSIDVALLDANTRIVVLSASAGVTNILVALAGGLEPTERFSQLDALRQIQFNILERLRYPNVIREEIERLLENITT
;
A
#
# COMPACT_ATOMS: atom_id res chain seq x y z
N MET A 1 -6.34 13.32 -31.27
CA MET A 1 -5.37 12.88 -30.25
C MET A 1 -6.14 12.01 -29.28
N THR A 2 -5.60 10.88 -28.84
CA THR A 2 -6.13 10.18 -27.67
C THR A 2 -5.60 10.94 -26.46
N ASP A 3 -6.49 11.62 -25.74
CA ASP A 3 -6.09 12.32 -24.51
C ASP A 3 -5.69 11.27 -23.48
N LEU A 4 -4.46 11.33 -23.01
CA LEU A 4 -3.95 10.45 -21.96
C LEU A 4 -4.29 11.08 -20.61
N VAL A 5 -5.07 10.38 -19.78
CA VAL A 5 -5.39 10.82 -18.43
C VAL A 5 -4.52 10.06 -17.41
N VAL A 6 -3.99 10.83 -16.46
CA VAL A 6 -3.22 10.33 -15.32
C VAL A 6 -4.03 10.56 -14.05
N ALA A 7 -4.41 9.49 -13.37
CA ALA A 7 -5.07 9.56 -12.06
C ALA A 7 -4.03 9.45 -10.93
N LYS A 8 -4.26 10.17 -9.82
CA LYS A 8 -3.43 10.04 -8.62
C LYS A 8 -4.29 9.80 -7.39
N PHE A 9 -3.93 8.78 -6.62
CA PHE A 9 -4.60 8.44 -5.36
C PHE A 9 -3.66 8.66 -4.17
N GLY A 10 -4.16 9.36 -3.14
CA GLY A 10 -3.44 9.58 -1.89
C GLY A 10 -3.54 8.39 -0.94
N GLY A 11 -2.85 8.44 0.20
CA GLY A 11 -2.77 7.30 1.12
C GLY A 11 -4.13 6.85 1.69
N THR A 12 -5.09 7.75 1.89
CA THR A 12 -6.46 7.41 2.33
C THR A 12 -7.26 6.68 1.25
N SER A 13 -7.02 7.01 -0.01
CA SER A 13 -7.62 6.35 -1.17
C SER A 13 -7.10 4.92 -1.34
N VAL A 14 -5.95 4.58 -0.77
CA VAL A 14 -5.37 3.24 -0.80
C VAL A 14 -5.08 2.69 0.60
N ALA A 15 -5.85 3.12 1.60
CA ALA A 15 -5.62 2.76 3.01
C ALA A 15 -5.85 1.28 3.30
N ASP A 16 -6.86 0.70 2.66
CA ASP A 16 -7.31 -0.67 2.84
C ASP A 16 -7.92 -1.21 1.54
N PHE A 17 -8.34 -2.48 1.57
CA PHE A 17 -8.94 -3.15 0.43
C PHE A 17 -10.17 -2.41 -0.13
N ASP A 18 -11.07 -1.92 0.70
CA ASP A 18 -12.30 -1.27 0.23
C ASP A 18 -11.99 0.11 -0.37
N ALA A 19 -11.04 0.85 0.22
CA ALA A 19 -10.57 2.12 -0.32
C ALA A 19 -9.93 1.93 -1.70
N MET A 20 -9.10 0.89 -1.88
CA MET A 20 -8.51 0.56 -3.18
C MET A 20 -9.58 0.23 -4.22
N ASN A 21 -10.62 -0.52 -3.86
CA ASN A 21 -11.73 -0.82 -4.77
C ASN A 21 -12.50 0.46 -5.17
N ARG A 22 -12.83 1.33 -4.21
CA ARG A 22 -13.47 2.62 -4.54
C ARG A 22 -12.59 3.50 -5.43
N SER A 23 -11.27 3.45 -5.25
CA SER A 23 -10.33 4.22 -6.07
C SER A 23 -10.26 3.72 -7.51
N ILE A 24 -10.23 2.39 -7.73
CA ILE A 24 -10.26 1.85 -9.09
C ILE A 24 -11.61 2.11 -9.75
N ASP A 25 -12.72 2.08 -9.02
CA ASP A 25 -14.04 2.44 -9.56
C ASP A 25 -14.04 3.86 -10.13
N VAL A 26 -13.40 4.83 -9.44
CA VAL A 26 -13.24 6.21 -9.94
C VAL A 26 -12.37 6.26 -11.20
N ALA A 27 -11.25 5.53 -11.23
CA ALA A 27 -10.36 5.53 -12.39
C ALA A 27 -11.03 4.92 -13.64
N LEU A 28 -11.93 3.94 -13.45
CA LEU A 28 -12.67 3.29 -14.52
C LEU A 28 -13.81 4.14 -15.10
N LEU A 29 -14.17 5.27 -14.46
CA LEU A 29 -15.16 6.20 -15.00
C LEU A 29 -14.69 6.89 -16.29
N ASP A 30 -13.36 7.00 -16.49
CA ASP A 30 -12.77 7.56 -17.71
C ASP A 30 -11.85 6.54 -18.38
N ALA A 31 -12.27 6.05 -19.55
CA ALA A 31 -11.51 5.09 -20.36
C ALA A 31 -10.13 5.63 -20.80
N ASN A 32 -9.90 6.94 -20.74
CA ASN A 32 -8.62 7.57 -21.02
C ASN A 32 -7.63 7.51 -19.84
N THR A 33 -8.09 7.13 -18.64
CA THR A 33 -7.23 6.92 -17.47
C THR A 33 -6.37 5.69 -17.69
N ARG A 34 -5.15 5.91 -18.18
CA ARG A 34 -4.23 4.85 -18.60
C ARG A 34 -3.00 4.73 -17.72
N ILE A 35 -2.78 5.72 -16.84
CA ILE A 35 -1.72 5.73 -15.82
C ILE A 35 -2.36 6.08 -14.48
N VAL A 36 -2.03 5.28 -13.45
CA VAL A 36 -2.44 5.53 -12.06
C VAL A 36 -1.18 5.67 -11.22
N VAL A 37 -1.06 6.78 -10.51
CA VAL A 37 0.03 7.07 -9.56
C VAL A 37 -0.50 6.92 -8.14
N LEU A 38 0.19 6.13 -7.33
CA LEU A 38 -0.22 5.84 -5.95
C LEU A 38 0.76 6.43 -4.95
N SER A 39 0.22 6.97 -3.85
CA SER A 39 0.97 7.08 -2.60
C SER A 39 0.99 5.72 -1.88
N ALA A 40 1.82 5.57 -0.85
CA ALA A 40 1.70 4.43 0.06
C ALA A 40 0.38 4.49 0.86
N SER A 41 -0.11 3.33 1.33
CA SER A 41 -1.29 3.25 2.20
C SER A 41 -1.16 4.16 3.43
N ALA A 42 -2.29 4.69 3.90
CA ALA A 42 -2.32 5.57 5.06
C ALA A 42 -1.53 4.99 6.25
N GLY A 43 -0.67 5.80 6.85
CA GLY A 43 0.22 5.38 7.95
C GLY A 43 1.56 4.80 7.52
N VAL A 44 1.66 4.13 6.36
CA VAL A 44 2.89 3.44 5.93
C VAL A 44 4.11 4.35 5.87
N THR A 45 4.02 5.52 5.23
CA THR A 45 5.17 6.42 5.12
C THR A 45 5.64 6.93 6.48
N ASN A 46 4.72 7.20 7.43
CA ASN A 46 5.09 7.63 8.77
C ASN A 46 5.81 6.53 9.54
N ILE A 47 5.36 5.27 9.40
CA ILE A 47 6.01 4.10 9.98
C ILE A 47 7.44 3.98 9.42
N LEU A 48 7.61 4.05 8.10
CA LEU A 48 8.93 3.94 7.47
C LEU A 48 9.88 5.07 7.87
N VAL A 49 9.38 6.30 8.00
CA VAL A 49 10.18 7.44 8.49
C VAL A 49 10.61 7.21 9.95
N ALA A 50 9.71 6.71 10.81
CA ALA A 50 10.05 6.39 12.19
C ALA A 50 11.12 5.30 12.27
N LEU A 51 10.98 4.23 11.49
CA LEU A 51 11.97 3.14 11.41
C LEU A 51 13.34 3.63 10.93
N ALA A 52 13.37 4.53 9.94
CA ALA A 52 14.60 5.13 9.43
C ALA A 52 15.29 6.05 10.46
N GLY A 53 14.54 6.59 11.42
CA GLY A 53 15.07 7.41 12.50
C GLY A 53 15.87 6.63 13.56
N GLY A 54 15.84 5.30 13.53
CA GLY A 54 16.47 4.45 14.54
C GLY A 54 15.63 4.39 15.81
N LEU A 55 14.84 3.32 15.94
CA LEU A 55 13.99 3.07 17.10
C LEU A 55 14.61 2.00 18.01
N GLU A 56 14.31 2.09 19.30
CA GLU A 56 14.62 1.03 20.26
C GLU A 56 13.91 -0.28 19.85
N PRO A 57 14.47 -1.46 20.20
CA PRO A 57 13.99 -2.75 19.67
C PRO A 57 12.49 -3.00 19.84
N THR A 58 11.90 -2.62 20.98
CA THR A 58 10.47 -2.80 21.25
C THR A 58 9.60 -1.91 20.36
N GLU A 59 9.97 -0.64 20.18
CA GLU A 59 9.24 0.29 19.32
C GLU A 59 9.41 -0.08 17.85
N ARG A 60 10.62 -0.48 17.44
CA ARG A 60 10.90 -1.02 16.10
C ARG A 60 9.98 -2.19 15.79
N PHE A 61 9.87 -3.17 16.69
CA PHE A 61 8.99 -4.32 16.50
C PHE A 61 7.52 -3.92 16.39
N SER A 62 7.04 -3.01 17.24
CA SER A 62 5.66 -2.51 17.16
C SER A 62 5.35 -1.82 15.83
N GLN A 63 6.29 -1.02 15.31
CA GLN A 63 6.15 -0.35 14.02
C GLN A 63 6.16 -1.35 12.85
N LEU A 64 7.04 -2.36 12.89
CA LEU A 64 7.08 -3.42 11.88
C LEU A 64 5.80 -4.26 11.88
N ASP A 65 5.26 -4.60 13.05
CA ASP A 65 3.99 -5.32 13.15
C ASP A 65 2.83 -4.46 12.61
N ALA A 66 2.76 -3.18 12.97
CA ALA A 66 1.76 -2.26 12.41
C ALA A 66 1.83 -2.17 10.88
N LEU A 67 3.04 -2.10 10.31
CA LEU A 67 3.23 -2.13 8.85
C LEU A 67 2.73 -3.43 8.25
N ARG A 68 3.08 -4.57 8.86
CA ARG A 68 2.64 -5.90 8.43
C ARG A 68 1.11 -6.02 8.46
N GLN A 69 0.46 -5.56 9.53
CA GLN A 69 -1.00 -5.56 9.64
C GLN A 69 -1.67 -4.78 8.50
N ILE A 70 -1.16 -3.59 8.14
CA ILE A 70 -1.70 -2.81 7.01
C ILE A 70 -1.65 -3.64 5.71
N GLN A 71 -0.51 -4.28 5.41
CA GLN A 71 -0.37 -5.08 4.19
C GLN A 71 -1.27 -6.32 4.21
N PHE A 72 -1.34 -7.01 5.34
CA PHE A 72 -2.08 -8.26 5.46
C PHE A 72 -3.60 -8.06 5.45
N ASN A 73 -4.10 -6.96 6.02
CA ASN A 73 -5.51 -6.57 5.93
C ASN A 73 -6.00 -6.40 4.48
N ILE A 74 -5.11 -6.04 3.55
CA ILE A 74 -5.40 -5.97 2.12
C ILE A 74 -5.22 -7.35 1.47
N LEU A 75 -4.07 -8.00 1.73
CA LEU A 75 -3.70 -9.29 1.17
C LEU A 75 -4.77 -10.36 1.39
N GLU A 76 -5.26 -10.51 2.62
CA GLU A 76 -6.18 -11.57 3.02
C GLU A 76 -7.57 -11.45 2.39
N ARG A 77 -7.89 -10.28 1.83
CA ARG A 77 -9.15 -10.03 1.13
C ARG A 77 -9.06 -10.29 -0.37
N LEU A 78 -7.87 -10.57 -0.91
CA LEU A 78 -7.69 -10.97 -2.30
C LEU A 78 -8.28 -12.36 -2.56
N ARG A 79 -8.81 -12.58 -3.76
CA ARG A 79 -9.29 -13.91 -4.18
C ARG A 79 -8.17 -14.96 -4.23
N TYR A 80 -6.96 -14.54 -4.63
CA TYR A 80 -5.79 -15.41 -4.76
C TYR A 80 -4.58 -14.78 -4.06
N PRO A 81 -4.56 -14.73 -2.71
CA PRO A 81 -3.55 -13.98 -1.96
C PRO A 81 -2.14 -14.53 -2.16
N ASN A 82 -2.01 -15.83 -2.37
CA ASN A 82 -0.71 -16.51 -2.47
C ASN A 82 0.12 -16.04 -3.67
N VAL A 83 -0.51 -15.47 -4.71
CA VAL A 83 0.20 -14.98 -5.91
C VAL A 83 1.15 -13.83 -5.59
N ILE A 84 0.85 -13.03 -4.57
CA ILE A 84 1.66 -11.84 -4.20
C ILE A 84 2.16 -11.89 -2.75
N ARG A 85 1.71 -12.87 -1.94
CA ARG A 85 2.13 -13.04 -0.54
C ARG A 85 3.64 -13.09 -0.39
N GLU A 86 4.32 -13.93 -1.18
CA GLU A 86 5.77 -14.10 -1.08
C GLU A 86 6.52 -12.78 -1.36
N GLU A 87 6.03 -11.97 -2.29
CA GLU A 87 6.63 -10.67 -2.60
C GLU A 87 6.43 -9.67 -1.45
N ILE A 88 5.23 -9.65 -0.83
CA ILE A 88 4.98 -8.80 0.34
C ILE A 88 5.87 -9.21 1.51
N GLU A 89 6.00 -10.51 1.78
CA GLU A 89 6.89 -11.03 2.83
C GLU A 89 8.36 -10.63 2.56
N ARG A 90 8.84 -10.82 1.32
CA ARG A 90 10.20 -10.43 0.91
C ARG A 90 10.47 -8.94 1.14
N LEU A 91 9.50 -8.08 0.80
CA LEU A 91 9.63 -6.64 1.02
C LEU A 91 9.60 -6.28 2.51
N LEU A 92 8.77 -6.94 3.31
CA LEU A 92 8.74 -6.74 4.77
C LEU A 92 10.04 -7.20 5.43
N GLU A 93 10.60 -8.35 5.03
CA GLU A 93 11.90 -8.84 5.49
C GLU A 93 13.00 -7.83 5.19
N ASN A 94 13.04 -7.28 3.97
CA ASN A 94 14.01 -6.25 3.58
C ASN A 94 13.88 -4.94 4.37
N ILE A 95 12.71 -4.63 4.93
CA ILE A 95 12.50 -3.47 5.81
C ILE A 95 12.98 -3.77 7.23
N THR A 96 13.02 -5.04 7.63
CA THR A 96 13.44 -5.46 8.98
C THR A 96 14.95 -5.49 9.15
N THR A 97 15.71 -5.62 8.05
CA THR A 97 17.19 -5.53 8.02
C THR A 97 17.68 -4.10 8.05
#